data_AF-A0A2M6WZA2-F1
#
_entry.id   AF-A0A2M6WZA2-F1
#
_cell.length_a   1.000
_cell.length_b   1.000
_cell.length_c   1.000
_cell.angle_alpha   90.00
_cell.angle_beta   90.00
_cell.angle_gamma   90.00
#
_symmetry.space_group_name_H-M   'P 1'
#
loop_
_entity.id
_entity.type
_entity.pdbx_description
1 polymer ?
#
loop_
_entity_poly.entity_id
_entity_poly.type
_entity_poly.pdbx_seq_one_letter_code
_entity_poly.pdbx_strand_id
1 'polypeptide(L)'
;VYIEGYLQTSSWDGQDGQKRYRTEVIADTMIMLGNRPEGAGAQDAAPTQQAQTSAPERTPEPAMASAGTDANEEEIRIEDIPF
;
A
#
# COMPACT_ATOMS: atom_id res chain seq x y z
N VAL A 1 -3.67 -23.23 -6.64
CA VAL A 1 -3.00 -22.46 -5.57
C VAL A 1 -3.49 -22.98 -4.23
N TYR A 2 -2.65 -22.97 -3.21
CA TYR A 2 -3.01 -23.23 -1.81
C TYR A 2 -2.99 -21.90 -1.07
N ILE A 3 -3.99 -21.67 -0.23
CA ILE A 3 -4.14 -20.45 0.56
C ILE A 3 -4.44 -20.86 1.99
N GLU A 4 -3.74 -20.28 2.96
CA GLU A 4 -3.95 -20.41 4.40
C GLU A 4 -4.33 -19.04 4.97
N GLY A 5 -5.23 -19.02 5.95
CA GLY A 5 -5.72 -17.81 6.59
C GLY A 5 -7.01 -18.08 7.37
N TYR A 6 -7.89 -17.08 7.45
CA TYR A 6 -9.14 -17.18 8.21
C TYR A 6 -10.35 -16.63 7.45
N LEU A 7 -11.55 -17.04 7.90
CA LEU A 7 -12.81 -16.54 7.35
C LEU A 7 -13.28 -15.33 8.15
N GLN A 8 -13.71 -14.29 7.44
CA GLN A 8 -14.39 -13.14 8.03
C GLN A 8 -15.77 -13.00 7.40
N THR A 9 -16.79 -12.81 8.23
CA THR A 9 -18.14 -12.48 7.76
C THR A 9 -18.46 -11.05 8.19
N SER A 10 -18.79 -10.21 7.22
CA SER A 10 -19.27 -8.84 7.43
C SER A 10 -20.70 -8.70 6.95
N SER A 11 -21.37 -7.64 7.39
CA SER A 11 -22.71 -7.29 6.92
C SER A 11 -22.79 -5.80 6.66
N TRP A 12 -23.54 -5.42 5.63
CA TRP A 12 -23.82 -4.03 5.28
C TRP A 12 -25.28 -3.90 4.84
N ASP A 13 -25.79 -2.67 4.80
CA ASP A 13 -27.13 -2.37 4.30
C ASP A 13 -27.06 -2.01 2.81
N GLY A 14 -27.85 -2.68 1.97
CA GLY A 14 -27.92 -2.40 0.54
C GLY A 14 -28.67 -1.10 0.23
N GLN A 15 -28.52 -0.57 -1.00
CA GLN A 15 -29.32 0.59 -1.45
C GLN A 15 -30.84 0.35 -1.40
N ASP A 16 -31.26 -0.91 -1.45
CA ASP A 16 -32.65 -1.36 -1.30
C ASP A 16 -33.10 -1.45 0.18
N GLY A 17 -32.23 -1.09 1.13
CA GLY A 17 -32.47 -1.18 2.57
C GLY A 17 -32.38 -2.60 3.13
N GLN A 18 -32.01 -3.59 2.30
CA GLN A 18 -31.91 -4.98 2.73
C GLN A 18 -30.52 -5.26 3.30
N LYS A 19 -30.44 -5.85 4.51
CA LYS A 19 -29.16 -6.30 5.08
C LYS A 19 -28.56 -7.43 4.23
N ARG A 20 -27.31 -7.25 3.80
CA ARG A 20 -26.50 -8.20 3.04
C ARG A 20 -25.37 -8.74 3.91
N TYR A 21 -24.88 -9.94 3.57
CA TYR A 21 -23.76 -10.59 4.23
C TYR A 21 -22.71 -10.99 3.20
N ARG A 22 -21.43 -10.88 3.55
CA ARG A 22 -20.33 -11.42 2.77
C ARG A 22 -19.40 -12.17 3.67
N THR A 23 -18.99 -13.33 3.20
CA THR A 23 -17.91 -14.11 3.80
C THR A 23 -16.70 -14.02 2.89
N GLU A 24 -15.58 -13.60 3.45
CA GLU A 24 -14.30 -13.41 2.77
C GLU A 24 -13.24 -14.33 3.39
N VAL A 25 -12.30 -14.79 2.57
CA VAL A 25 -11.10 -15.49 3.01
C VAL A 25 -9.99 -14.46 3.08
N ILE A 26 -9.55 -14.12 4.29
CA ILE A 26 -8.39 -13.26 4.50
C ILE A 26 -7.16 -14.15 4.50
N ALA A 27 -6.28 -13.97 3.52
CA ALA A 27 -5.14 -14.84 3.28
C ALA A 27 -3.90 -14.34 4.03
N ASP A 28 -3.29 -15.23 4.81
CA ASP A 28 -2.00 -15.00 5.47
C ASP A 28 -0.85 -15.58 4.63
N THR A 29 -1.08 -16.72 3.98
CA THR A 29 -0.08 -17.40 3.14
C THR A 29 -0.70 -17.90 1.83
N MET A 30 0.03 -17.75 0.73
CA MET A 30 -0.35 -18.25 -0.59
C MET A 30 0.80 -19.01 -1.26
N ILE A 31 0.51 -20.22 -1.73
CA ILE A 31 1.45 -21.09 -2.44
C ILE A 31 0.90 -21.41 -3.83
N MET A 32 1.63 -21.06 -4.87
CA MET A 32 1.27 -21.45 -6.24
C MET A 32 1.50 -22.95 -6.42
N LEU A 33 0.41 -23.71 -6.61
CA LEU A 33 0.47 -25.14 -6.89
C LEU A 33 0.42 -25.34 -8.41
N GLY A 34 1.59 -25.27 -9.04
CA GLY A 34 1.77 -25.43 -10.48
C GLY A 34 3.25 -25.45 -10.83
N ASN A 35 3.57 -25.88 -12.05
CA ASN A 35 4.96 -25.96 -12.51
C ASN A 35 5.55 -24.54 -12.55
N ARG A 36 6.74 -24.36 -11.94
CA ARG A 36 7.59 -23.19 -12.15
C ARG A 36 7.59 -22.87 -13.66
N PRO A 37 7.35 -21.62 -14.08
CA PRO A 37 7.65 -21.28 -15.46
C PRO A 37 9.10 -21.67 -15.71
N GLU A 38 9.33 -22.54 -16.69
CA GLU A 38 10.68 -22.77 -17.20
C GLU A 38 11.26 -21.41 -17.57
N GLY A 39 12.18 -20.89 -16.75
CA GLY A 39 12.97 -19.71 -17.10
C GLY A 39 12.77 -18.44 -16.27
N ALA A 40 12.01 -18.43 -15.17
CA ALA A 40 12.04 -17.28 -14.25
C ALA A 40 12.56 -17.71 -12.87
N GLY A 41 13.87 -17.54 -12.69
CA GLY A 41 14.49 -17.57 -11.37
C GLY A 41 13.77 -16.55 -10.49
N ALA A 42 13.18 -17.04 -9.39
CA ALA A 42 12.67 -16.20 -8.32
C ALA A 42 13.87 -15.51 -7.64
N GLN A 43 14.27 -14.38 -8.19
CA GLN A 43 14.97 -13.33 -7.47
C GLN A 43 13.88 -12.55 -6.73
N ASP A 44 13.52 -13.03 -5.55
CA ASP A 44 12.86 -12.19 -4.55
C ASP A 44 13.76 -12.08 -3.33
N ALA A 45 13.81 -10.86 -2.80
CA ALA A 45 14.52 -10.37 -1.61
C ALA A 45 15.99 -9.95 -1.77
N ALA A 46 16.20 -8.71 -2.24
CA ALA A 46 16.69 -7.60 -1.39
C ALA A 46 17.11 -6.36 -2.21
N PRO A 47 16.53 -5.16 -1.99
CA PRO A 47 17.23 -3.92 -2.27
C PRO A 47 17.90 -3.43 -0.97
N THR A 48 19.06 -3.97 -0.62
CA THR A 48 19.90 -3.32 0.40
C THR A 48 20.79 -2.29 -0.31
N GLN A 49 20.21 -1.13 -0.60
CA GLN A 49 20.99 0.06 -0.91
C GLN A 49 21.69 0.51 0.38
N GLN A 50 22.94 0.13 0.56
CA GLN A 50 23.78 0.71 1.59
C GLN A 50 25.21 0.91 1.05
N ALA A 51 25.40 2.07 0.43
CA ALA A 51 26.70 2.71 0.28
C ALA A 51 26.49 4.22 0.44
N GLN A 52 26.24 4.64 1.68
CA GLN A 52 26.35 6.04 2.08
C GLN A 52 27.83 6.41 2.00
N THR A 53 28.21 7.17 0.97
CA THR A 53 29.53 7.76 0.85
C THR A 53 29.41 9.28 0.92
N SER A 54 30.19 9.82 1.86
CA SER A 54 30.75 11.17 1.91
C SER A 54 29.83 12.35 2.29
N ALA A 55 30.20 12.94 3.42
CA ALA A 55 29.55 14.03 4.13
C ALA A 55 29.48 15.35 3.34
N PRO A 56 28.44 16.17 3.53
CA PRO A 56 28.46 17.57 3.16
C PRO A 56 28.98 18.45 4.31
N GLU A 57 29.90 19.31 3.93
CA GLU A 57 30.54 20.39 4.67
C GLU A 57 29.49 21.37 5.25
N ARG A 58 29.61 21.75 6.53
CA ARG A 58 28.93 22.96 7.08
C ARG A 58 29.71 24.18 6.56
N THR A 59 29.13 25.35 6.29
CA THR A 59 28.45 26.27 7.23
C THR A 59 27.83 27.46 6.43
N PRO A 60 27.20 28.51 7.02
CA PRO A 60 25.81 28.94 6.76
C PRO A 60 25.67 30.28 6.00
N GLU A 61 24.49 30.65 5.51
CA GLU A 61 23.96 32.04 5.63
C GLU A 61 22.47 32.12 5.26
N PRO A 62 21.65 32.95 5.94
CA PRO A 62 20.21 33.04 5.73
C PRO A 62 19.85 34.17 4.76
N ALA A 63 18.84 33.97 3.90
CA ALA A 63 18.02 35.07 3.41
C ALA A 63 16.73 34.61 2.73
N MET A 64 15.65 35.25 3.18
CA MET A 64 14.45 35.62 2.44
C MET A 64 13.34 34.57 2.27
N ALA A 65 12.30 34.83 3.08
CA ALA A 65 10.91 34.50 2.84
C ALA A 65 10.46 34.87 1.43
N SER A 66 9.60 34.04 0.83
CA SER A 66 8.37 34.50 0.18
C SER A 66 7.43 33.35 -0.17
N ALA A 67 6.18 33.59 0.19
CA ALA A 67 4.97 33.28 -0.56
C ALA A 67 4.63 31.79 -0.85
N GLY A 68 3.70 31.32 -0.03
CA GLY A 68 2.53 30.52 -0.37
C GLY A 68 2.44 29.81 -1.72
N THR A 69 2.21 28.51 -1.62
CA THR A 69 1.25 27.84 -2.51
C THR A 69 0.44 26.87 -1.66
N ASP A 70 -0.83 27.22 -1.51
CA ASP A 70 -1.92 26.31 -1.18
C ASP A 70 -1.91 25.17 -2.22
N ALA A 71 -1.38 24.00 -1.83
CA ALA A 71 -1.27 22.82 -2.69
C ALA A 71 -1.76 21.57 -1.94
N ASN A 72 -2.75 21.74 -1.06
CA ASN A 72 -3.25 20.66 -0.20
C ASN A 72 -4.79 20.64 -0.07
N GLU A 73 -5.51 21.28 -1.00
CA GLU A 73 -6.99 21.21 -1.06
C GLU A 73 -7.55 20.33 -2.18
N GLU A 74 -6.68 19.74 -3.02
CA GLU A 74 -7.06 18.72 -4.02
C GLU A 74 -6.54 17.31 -3.66
N GLU A 75 -6.00 17.12 -2.44
CA GLU A 75 -5.79 15.77 -1.90
C GLU A 75 -7.16 15.19 -1.58
N ILE A 76 -7.53 14.12 -2.30
CA ILE A 76 -8.79 13.39 -2.16
C ILE A 76 -9.13 13.24 -0.68
N ARG A 77 -10.10 14.02 -0.21
CA ARG A 77 -10.55 13.97 1.18
C ARG A 77 -11.16 12.60 1.43
N ILE A 78 -10.69 11.91 2.46
CA ILE A 78 -11.18 10.58 2.88
C ILE A 78 -12.70 10.58 3.07
N GLU A 79 -13.27 11.75 3.33
CA GLU A 79 -14.69 12.04 3.50
C GLU A 79 -15.52 12.04 2.19
N ASP A 80 -14.88 12.17 1.02
CA ASP A 80 -15.55 12.20 -0.31
C ASP A 80 -15.39 10.88 -1.08
N ILE A 81 -14.75 9.88 -0.45
CA ILE A 81 -14.67 8.52 -0.97
C ILE A 81 -16.01 7.83 -0.65
N PRO A 82 -16.82 7.44 -1.66
CA PRO A 82 -18.05 6.71 -1.40
C PRO A 82 -17.74 5.35 -0.78
N PHE A 83 -18.45 5.00 0.30
CA PHE A 83 -18.38 3.70 0.96
C PHE A 83 -19.01 2.57 0.14
#